data_AF-A0AB34HUH8-F1
#
_entry.id   AF-A0AB34HUH8-F1
#
_cell.length_a   1.000
_cell.length_b   1.000
_cell.length_c   1.000
_cell.angle_alpha   90.00
_cell.angle_beta   90.00
_cell.angle_gamma   90.00
#
_symmetry.space_group_name_H-M   'P 1'
#
loop_
_entity.id
_entity.type
_entity.pdbx_description
1 polymer ?
#
loop_
_entity_poly.entity_id
_entity_poly.type
_entity_poly.pdbx_seq_one_letter_code
_entity_poly.pdbx_strand_id
1 'polypeptide(L)'
;MMYPLVIIPFIPKMFVSSLLVPLPAFCEDDELECANHECVSRDRWCDGEADCVDSSDEWDCVTLSANVNSSSFLTAHRSAVEHHVCADGWQETLSQLACKQMGLG
;
A
#
# COMPACT_ATOMS: atom_id res chain seq x y z
N MET A 1 19.21 5.54 -39.15
CA MET A 1 17.79 5.21 -38.95
C MET A 1 17.47 5.61 -37.53
N MET A 2 16.86 6.79 -37.40
CA MET A 2 16.70 7.55 -36.16
C MET A 2 15.20 7.58 -35.86
N TYR A 3 14.75 6.84 -34.84
CA TYR A 3 13.39 6.98 -34.34
C TYR A 3 13.36 8.25 -33.47
N PRO A 4 12.54 9.26 -33.77
CA PRO A 4 12.52 10.49 -32.98
C PRO A 4 11.78 10.27 -31.66
N LEU A 5 12.31 10.92 -30.61
CA LEU A 5 11.71 11.08 -29.30
C LEU A 5 10.36 11.78 -29.42
N VAL A 6 9.29 11.15 -28.91
CA VAL A 6 7.98 11.80 -28.76
C VAL A 6 8.06 12.73 -27.56
N ILE A 7 8.13 14.03 -27.83
CA ILE A 7 7.93 15.08 -26.83
C ILE A 7 6.42 15.15 -26.57
N ILE A 8 5.96 14.68 -25.41
CA ILE A 8 4.57 14.88 -24.99
C ILE A 8 4.43 16.36 -24.60
N PRO A 9 3.61 17.16 -25.31
CA PRO A 9 3.43 18.56 -24.96
C PRO A 9 2.72 18.67 -23.60
N PHE A 10 3.25 19.54 -22.74
CA PHE A 10 2.57 20.07 -21.56
C PHE A 10 1.13 20.47 -21.94
N ILE A 11 0.14 19.70 -21.50
CA ILE A 11 -1.26 20.06 -21.68
C ILE A 11 -1.56 21.21 -20.70
N PRO A 12 -1.95 22.41 -21.19
CA PRO A 12 -2.33 23.51 -20.32
C PRO A 12 -3.62 23.14 -19.57
N LYS A 13 -3.69 23.53 -18.29
CA LYS A 13 -4.84 23.32 -17.40
C LYS A 13 -6.16 23.74 -18.08
N MET A 14 -6.91 22.76 -18.59
CA MET A 14 -8.23 23.01 -19.15
C MET A 14 -9.25 22.95 -18.02
N PHE A 15 -9.71 24.14 -17.63
CA PHE A 15 -11.06 24.36 -17.13
C PHE A 15 -12.05 23.60 -18.02
N VAL A 16 -12.80 22.65 -17.46
CA VAL A 16 -14.02 22.13 -18.09
C VAL A 16 -15.18 22.20 -17.10
N SER A 17 -16.12 23.05 -17.48
CA SER A 17 -17.39 23.30 -16.83
C SER A 17 -18.44 22.33 -17.39
N SER A 18 -19.27 21.76 -16.50
CA SER A 18 -20.66 21.29 -16.76
C SER A 18 -20.93 19.96 -17.51
N LEU A 19 -20.19 18.88 -17.26
CA LEU A 19 -20.73 17.52 -17.46
C LEU A 19 -20.54 16.67 -16.19
N LEU A 20 -21.61 16.09 -15.65
CA LEU A 20 -21.56 15.07 -14.60
C LEU A 20 -21.01 13.76 -15.19
N VAL A 21 -19.69 13.71 -15.37
CA VAL A 21 -18.94 12.46 -15.52
C VAL A 21 -18.15 12.33 -14.22
N PRO A 22 -18.44 11.34 -13.35
CA PRO A 22 -17.53 11.03 -12.26
C PRO A 22 -16.17 10.74 -12.91
N LEU A 23 -15.18 11.60 -12.62
CA LEU A 23 -13.79 11.29 -12.87
C LEU A 23 -13.50 9.91 -12.27
N PRO A 24 -12.60 9.09 -12.85
CA PRO A 24 -12.13 7.91 -12.14
C PRO A 24 -11.68 8.41 -10.76
N ALA A 25 -12.38 7.99 -9.72
CA ALA A 25 -12.06 8.39 -8.37
C ALA A 25 -10.70 7.73 -8.09
N PHE A 26 -9.63 8.48 -8.33
CA PHE A 26 -8.45 8.32 -7.51
C PHE A 26 -8.97 8.45 -6.08
N CYS A 27 -8.73 7.43 -5.27
CA CYS A 27 -9.17 7.40 -3.87
C CYS A 27 -8.85 8.74 -3.18
N GLU A 28 -9.63 9.13 -2.17
CA GLU A 28 -9.35 10.37 -1.45
C GLU A 28 -7.94 10.33 -0.82
N ASP A 29 -7.39 11.48 -0.43
CA ASP A 29 -6.01 11.56 0.12
C ASP A 29 -5.84 10.64 1.36
N ASP A 30 -6.93 10.44 2.10
CA ASP A 30 -7.04 9.58 3.29
C ASP A 30 -7.49 8.14 2.97
N GLU A 31 -7.48 7.74 1.70
CA GLU A 31 -7.85 6.42 1.22
C GLU A 31 -6.72 5.76 0.41
N LEU A 32 -6.75 4.44 0.36
CA LEU A 32 -5.83 3.60 -0.41
C LEU A 32 -6.63 2.69 -1.35
N GLU A 33 -6.03 2.43 -2.50
CA GLU A 33 -6.63 1.60 -3.54
C GLU A 33 -6.29 0.13 -3.29
N CYS A 34 -7.33 -0.68 -3.12
CA CYS A 34 -7.28 -2.15 -3.12
C CYS A 34 -6.82 -2.69 -4.47
N ALA A 35 -6.39 -3.95 -4.54
CA ALA A 35 -6.03 -4.58 -5.81
C ALA A 35 -7.23 -4.77 -6.76
N ASN A 36 -8.46 -4.72 -6.23
CA ASN A 36 -9.70 -4.71 -7.02
C ASN A 36 -10.17 -3.30 -7.48
N HIS A 37 -9.39 -2.24 -7.22
CA HIS A 37 -9.72 -0.83 -7.49
C HIS A 37 -10.81 -0.20 -6.59
N GLU A 38 -11.17 -0.84 -5.48
CA GLU A 38 -11.94 -0.19 -4.42
C GLU A 38 -11.04 0.70 -3.55
N CYS A 39 -11.65 1.68 -2.89
CA CYS A 39 -10.96 2.58 -1.98
C CYS A 39 -11.33 2.23 -0.55
N VAL A 40 -10.33 2.09 0.31
CA VAL A 40 -10.49 1.89 1.76
C VAL A 40 -9.75 2.97 2.50
N SER A 41 -10.23 3.32 3.69
CA SER A 41 -9.56 4.32 4.52
C SER A 41 -8.14 3.87 4.87
N ARG A 42 -7.19 4.81 4.88
CA ARG A 42 -5.82 4.56 5.33
C ARG A 42 -5.77 3.92 6.71
N ASP A 43 -6.70 4.29 7.61
CA ASP A 43 -6.76 3.76 8.97
C ASP A 43 -7.07 2.25 9.03
N ARG A 44 -7.77 1.75 8.00
CA ARG A 44 -8.20 0.36 7.83
C ARG A 44 -7.15 -0.51 7.13
N TRP A 45 -6.08 0.08 6.64
CA TRP A 45 -5.03 -0.68 5.99
C TRP A 45 -4.22 -1.47 7.03
N CYS A 46 -4.16 -2.80 6.89
CA CYS A 46 -3.49 -3.69 7.83
C CYS A 46 -4.00 -3.53 9.27
N ASP A 47 -5.31 -3.38 9.45
CA ASP A 47 -5.95 -3.27 10.76
C ASP A 47 -6.40 -4.63 11.34
N GLY A 48 -6.34 -5.68 10.51
CA GLY A 48 -6.68 -7.06 10.84
C GLY A 48 -8.08 -7.50 10.41
N GLU A 49 -8.85 -6.63 9.77
CA GLU A 49 -10.15 -6.94 9.14
C GLU A 49 -10.05 -6.78 7.63
N ALA A 50 -10.76 -7.62 6.87
CA ALA A 50 -10.80 -7.47 5.42
C ALA A 50 -11.84 -6.40 5.04
N ASP A 51 -11.38 -5.19 4.75
CA ASP A 51 -12.21 -4.10 4.27
C ASP A 51 -12.33 -4.08 2.73
N CYS A 52 -11.29 -4.50 2.01
CA CYS A 52 -11.40 -4.75 0.58
C CYS A 52 -12.21 -6.04 0.32
N VAL A 53 -13.02 -6.08 -0.75
CA VAL A 53 -13.72 -7.32 -1.14
C VAL A 53 -12.76 -8.47 -1.46
N ASP A 54 -11.56 -8.16 -1.95
CA ASP A 54 -10.48 -9.10 -2.19
C ASP A 54 -9.49 -9.25 -1.03
N SER A 55 -9.71 -8.58 0.11
CA SER A 55 -8.84 -8.56 1.30
C SER A 55 -7.42 -8.03 1.06
N SER A 56 -7.19 -7.29 -0.03
CA SER A 56 -5.85 -6.83 -0.42
C SER A 56 -5.24 -5.80 0.53
N ASP A 57 -6.07 -5.13 1.30
CA ASP A 57 -5.69 -4.24 2.41
C ASP A 57 -4.93 -4.96 3.53
N GLU A 58 -5.10 -6.28 3.64
CA GLU A 58 -4.47 -7.14 4.66
C GLU A 58 -3.31 -7.99 4.11
N TRP A 59 -2.85 -7.69 2.89
CA TRP A 59 -1.73 -8.39 2.25
C TRP A 59 -0.40 -7.68 2.53
N ASP A 60 0.67 -8.47 2.66
CA ASP A 60 2.05 -7.98 2.83
C ASP A 60 2.22 -6.92 3.94
N CYS A 61 1.41 -7.00 5.00
CA CYS A 61 1.47 -6.08 6.14
C CYS A 61 2.74 -6.19 6.98
N VAL A 62 3.63 -7.14 6.67
CA VAL A 62 4.90 -7.35 7.39
C VAL A 62 6.03 -7.55 6.38
N THR A 63 7.12 -6.80 6.55
CA THR A 63 8.30 -6.90 5.70
C THR A 63 9.61 -6.85 6.49
N LEU A 64 10.70 -7.25 5.84
CA LEU A 64 12.05 -7.18 6.39
C LEU A 64 12.76 -5.99 5.76
N SER A 65 12.97 -4.95 6.56
CA SER A 65 13.79 -3.81 6.14
C SER A 65 15.25 -4.08 6.49
N ALA A 66 16.11 -4.08 5.47
CA ALA A 66 17.55 -4.22 5.64
C ALA A 66 18.19 -2.82 5.72
N ASN A 67 18.73 -2.45 6.88
CA ASN A 67 19.56 -1.25 6.97
C ASN A 67 20.97 -1.54 6.42
N VAL A 68 21.62 -0.53 5.82
CA VAL A 68 22.99 -0.58 5.27
C VAL A 68 24.07 -1.09 6.24
N ASN A 69 23.77 -1.22 7.54
CA ASN A 69 24.65 -1.79 8.57
C ASN A 69 24.32 -3.25 8.97
N SER A 70 23.70 -4.05 8.09
CA SER A 70 23.47 -5.50 8.27
C SER A 70 22.52 -5.90 9.41
N SER A 71 21.71 -4.96 9.91
CA SER A 71 20.60 -5.29 10.81
C SER A 71 19.31 -5.33 9.99
N SER A 72 18.80 -6.54 9.78
CA SER A 72 17.44 -6.73 9.27
C SER A 72 16.48 -6.55 10.44
N PHE A 73 15.55 -5.60 10.32
CA PHE A 73 14.48 -5.41 11.30
C PHE A 73 13.14 -5.76 10.66
N LEU A 74 12.26 -6.33 11.47
CA LEU A 74 10.89 -6.62 11.07
C LEU A 74 10.08 -5.33 11.18
N THR A 75 9.40 -4.97 10.09
CA THR A 75 8.46 -3.84 10.06
C THR A 75 7.05 -4.36 9.87
N ALA A 76 6.12 -3.80 10.63
CA ALA A 76 4.69 -4.00 10.47
C ALA A 76 4.08 -2.71 9.91
N HIS A 77 3.27 -2.85 8.87
CA HIS A 77 2.48 -1.78 8.29
C HIS A 77 1.13 -1.78 9.00
N ARG A 78 0.71 -0.63 9.52
CA ARG A 78 -0.61 -0.47 10.14
C ARG A 78 -1.11 0.93 9.90
N SER A 79 -2.37 1.06 9.53
CA SER A 79 -3.01 2.34 9.21
C SER A 79 -2.18 3.15 8.19
N ALA A 80 -1.63 2.45 7.19
CA ALA A 80 -0.72 2.99 6.18
C ALA A 80 0.58 3.63 6.73
N VAL A 81 1.04 3.20 7.91
CA VAL A 81 2.28 3.65 8.57
C VAL A 81 3.19 2.46 8.88
N GLU A 82 4.50 2.65 8.70
CA GLU A 82 5.52 1.66 9.04
C GLU A 82 5.93 1.74 10.52
N HIS A 83 5.88 0.60 11.21
CA HIS A 83 6.29 0.47 12.60
C HIS A 83 7.37 -0.59 12.77
N HIS A 84 8.36 -0.32 13.62
CA HIS A 84 9.36 -1.31 14.00
C HIS A 84 8.79 -2.25 15.07
N VAL A 85 9.01 -3.54 14.90
CA VAL A 85 8.56 -4.55 15.86
C VAL A 85 9.54 -4.69 17.02
N CYS A 86 9.05 -4.57 18.26
CA CYS A 86 9.83 -4.81 19.47
C CYS A 86 9.85 -6.31 19.84
N ALA A 87 10.92 -6.76 20.50
CA ALA A 87 11.03 -8.14 20.96
C ALA A 87 10.19 -8.43 22.22
N ASP A 88 9.87 -7.40 23.02
CA ASP A 88 9.12 -7.55 24.26
C ASP A 88 7.69 -8.02 24.01
N GLY A 89 7.33 -9.17 24.58
CA GLY A 89 5.99 -9.75 24.42
C GLY A 89 5.74 -10.41 23.05
N TRP A 90 6.78 -10.60 22.23
CA TRP A 90 6.66 -11.31 20.96
C TRP A 90 6.44 -12.81 21.18
N GLN A 91 5.33 -13.34 20.65
CA GLN A 91 4.93 -14.75 20.79
C GLN A 91 5.26 -15.56 19.52
N GLU A 92 5.36 -16.89 19.65
CA GLU A 92 5.62 -17.78 18.51
C GLU A 92 4.55 -17.68 17.41
N THR A 93 3.29 -17.47 17.81
CA THR A 93 2.18 -17.27 16.87
C THR A 93 2.37 -16.04 15.99
N LEU A 94 2.97 -14.96 16.53
CA LEU A 94 3.31 -13.77 15.76
C LEU A 94 4.45 -14.05 14.76
N SER A 95 5.43 -14.89 15.14
CA SER A 95 6.45 -15.36 14.21
C SER A 95 5.85 -16.16 13.05
N GLN A 96 4.92 -17.07 13.34
CA GLN A 96 4.24 -17.87 12.31
C GLN A 96 3.41 -16.99 11.37
N LEU A 97 2.68 -16.01 11.92
CA LEU A 97 1.91 -15.04 11.15
C LEU A 97 2.82 -14.21 10.23
N ALA A 98 3.90 -13.65 10.78
CA ALA A 98 4.88 -12.88 10.01
C ALA A 98 5.50 -13.72 8.89
N CYS A 99 5.93 -14.95 9.17
CA CYS A 99 6.48 -15.86 8.15
C CYS A 99 5.48 -16.13 7.03
N LYS A 100 4.20 -16.36 7.39
CA LYS A 100 3.14 -16.61 6.40
C LYS A 100 2.90 -15.39 5.52
N GLN A 101 2.82 -14.19 6.10
CA GLN A 101 2.63 -12.95 5.34
C GLN A 101 3.83 -12.62 4.44
N MET A 102 5.04 -13.02 4.81
CA MET A 102 6.23 -12.88 3.95
C MET A 102 6.39 -14.00 2.91
N GLY A 103 5.43 -14.95 2.82
CA GLY A 103 5.52 -16.08 1.88
C GLY A 103 6.61 -17.11 2.22
N LEU A 104 7.05 -17.16 3.48
CA LEU A 104 8.09 -18.06 3.99
C LEU A 104 7.55 -19.26 4.79
N GLY A 105 6.21 -19.39 4.89
CA GLY A 105 5.50 -20.39 5.71
C GLY A 105 4.83 -21.51 4.93
#